data_AF-A0A4Q3CZ88-F1
#
_entry.id   AF-A0A4Q3CZ88-F1
#
_cell.length_a   1.000
_cell.length_b   1.000
_cell.length_c   1.000
_cell.angle_alpha   90.00
_cell.angle_beta   90.00
_cell.angle_gamma   90.00
#
_symmetry.space_group_name_H-M   'P 1'
#
loop_
_entity.id
_entity.type
_entity.pdbx_description
1 polymer ?
#
loop_
_entity_poly.entity_id
_entity_poly.type
_entity_poly.pdbx_seq_one_letter_code
_entity_poly.pdbx_strand_id
1 'polypeptide(L)'
;MLRLFKRHLIACVFAGLLAACGGGGSGEGGSAGGGGGGSAGGGGGGSVGTAPTQAEAARLLTQATFGPTESSIQAVVSSGSVDRWITTQISAAPASTSHLAHIDAVIAAAGNADDNEFYQTWWRQAISGNDQLRQRVAFALSQIFVISLNDDVIDARGAASYYDMLTRNALGNYRTLLKDVTLHPMMGRYLTYLGNQKEDAAGTRTPDENYAREVMQLMTIGLVELNADGTQRLNGTSTVPTYTSADIAGLAKVFTGISWYHPTPTNSTFFGGSGDPNRTVNPMIYYPNYHSTSEKVFLGTTIPASATVNVGGDIDLALDRLFNHANTAPFISQRLIQQLVTSNPSPAYVGRVAAVFANNGSGVRGDLGAVVRAILTDTEARGMSAAVASASFGKLREPIVRLANWARAFGATSQTGNYLITSTSSNTSFNQTPLSSPSVFNFWRPGFTPPGTTQLGQRTLVAPEFQIVDEVTVASYINTMQDVIANGIGQTPSGGSGRDVRAPYTSEIALTDTPSSLVDRMNNLLFYGQMSPTLRDRVIAGVTAVNIPAATGSNQANIDTARLNRARTAVFLSMISPEYLVQR
;
A
#
# COMPACT_ATOMS: atom_id res chain seq x y z
N MET A 1 33.94 13.04 20.17
CA MET A 1 32.67 12.58 19.55
C MET A 1 32.74 12.78 18.04
N LEU A 2 33.66 12.07 17.39
CA LEU A 2 33.92 12.14 15.96
C LEU A 2 34.15 10.70 15.51
N ARG A 3 33.21 10.13 14.74
CA ARG A 3 33.30 8.94 13.86
C ARG A 3 31.91 8.30 13.77
N LEU A 4 31.26 8.48 12.62
CA LEU A 4 30.51 7.49 11.83
C LEU A 4 29.47 8.23 10.98
N PHE A 5 29.92 8.80 9.86
CA PHE A 5 29.07 9.06 8.70
C PHE A 5 29.88 8.70 7.46
N LYS A 6 29.67 7.49 6.96
CA LYS A 6 30.06 7.09 5.60
C LYS A 6 29.08 6.01 5.12
N ARG A 7 28.71 6.15 3.84
CA ARG A 7 28.00 5.22 2.94
C ARG A 7 26.48 5.48 2.85
N HIS A 8 25.85 5.72 1.70
CA HIS A 8 26.27 5.79 0.30
C HIS A 8 25.32 6.73 -0.46
N LEU A 9 25.87 7.74 -1.14
CA LEU A 9 25.19 8.45 -2.23
C LEU A 9 26.00 8.12 -3.50
N ILE A 10 25.44 7.31 -4.40
CA ILE A 10 26.00 7.13 -5.75
C ILE A 10 24.92 7.53 -6.73
N ALA A 11 25.13 8.72 -7.32
CA ALA A 11 24.52 9.14 -8.56
C ALA A 11 25.24 8.47 -9.73
N CYS A 12 24.50 7.99 -10.72
CA CYS A 12 25.05 7.65 -12.03
C CYS A 12 24.40 8.57 -13.07
N VAL A 13 25.18 9.55 -13.50
CA VAL A 13 25.04 10.31 -14.75
C VAL A 13 25.78 9.53 -15.82
N PHE A 14 25.15 9.25 -16.96
CA PHE A 14 25.87 9.03 -18.23
C PHE A 14 25.02 9.55 -19.40
N ALA A 15 25.59 10.47 -20.17
CA ALA A 15 25.09 10.96 -21.43
C ALA A 15 26.26 11.05 -22.44
N GLY A 16 25.93 10.74 -23.71
CA GLY A 16 26.75 10.97 -24.92
C GLY A 16 27.75 9.86 -25.24
N LEU A 17 28.03 9.46 -26.48
CA LEU A 17 27.68 9.95 -27.82
C LEU A 17 28.22 8.89 -28.81
N LEU A 18 27.53 8.59 -29.92
CA LEU A 18 28.17 8.22 -31.19
C LEU A 18 27.17 8.33 -32.34
N ALA A 19 27.68 8.84 -33.46
CA ALA A 19 26.94 9.43 -34.56
C ALA A 19 26.90 8.54 -35.83
N ALA A 20 25.86 8.80 -36.63
CA ALA A 20 25.77 8.88 -38.09
C ALA A 20 26.04 7.66 -39.01
N CYS A 21 25.01 7.34 -39.83
CA CYS A 21 24.94 7.26 -41.31
C CYS A 21 23.65 6.47 -41.65
N GLY A 22 22.76 6.76 -42.60
CA GLY A 22 22.67 7.70 -43.72
C GLY A 22 21.87 7.01 -44.85
N GLY A 23 20.76 7.64 -45.30
CA GLY A 23 19.99 7.37 -46.56
C GLY A 23 19.17 6.06 -46.66
N GLY A 24 18.00 5.97 -47.30
CA GLY A 24 17.14 6.87 -48.08
C GLY A 24 16.08 6.02 -48.83
N GLY A 25 14.97 6.64 -49.25
CA GLY A 25 13.95 6.07 -50.17
C GLY A 25 12.53 6.02 -49.59
N SER A 26 11.63 6.97 -49.93
CA SER A 26 10.59 6.88 -50.99
C SER A 26 9.54 5.78 -50.72
N GLY A 27 8.23 5.99 -50.70
CA GLY A 27 7.34 7.09 -51.05
C GLY A 27 5.89 6.53 -51.08
N GLU A 28 4.92 7.45 -51.03
CA GLU A 28 3.52 7.32 -51.49
C GLU A 28 2.51 6.41 -50.76
N GLY A 29 1.28 6.94 -50.62
CA GLY A 29 0.06 6.14 -50.45
C GLY A 29 -0.92 6.72 -49.42
N GLY A 30 -1.83 7.58 -49.87
CA GLY A 30 -2.83 8.25 -49.03
C GLY A 30 -4.06 7.39 -48.67
N SER A 31 -4.88 7.91 -47.75
CA SER A 31 -6.30 8.21 -48.00
C SER A 31 -6.97 8.67 -46.71
N ALA A 32 -7.78 9.71 -46.87
CA ALA A 32 -8.65 10.28 -45.86
C ALA A 32 -9.85 9.36 -45.54
N GLY A 33 -10.45 9.57 -44.37
CA GLY A 33 -11.76 9.04 -43.98
C GLY A 33 -12.18 9.57 -42.61
N GLY A 34 -12.94 10.67 -42.61
CA GLY A 34 -13.52 11.27 -41.40
C GLY A 34 -14.91 10.72 -41.03
N GLY A 35 -15.40 11.17 -39.88
CA GLY A 35 -16.76 10.96 -39.36
C GLY A 35 -16.71 10.42 -37.93
N GLY A 36 -16.84 11.24 -36.88
CA GLY A 36 -18.10 11.82 -36.42
C GLY A 36 -18.77 10.82 -35.45
N GLY A 37 -18.61 10.96 -34.13
CA GLY A 37 -19.32 11.97 -33.34
C GLY A 37 -20.58 11.35 -32.74
N GLY A 38 -20.43 10.62 -31.63
CA GLY A 38 -21.53 9.99 -30.90
C GLY A 38 -21.44 10.31 -29.41
N SER A 39 -21.98 11.45 -29.03
CA SER A 39 -22.20 11.84 -27.63
C SER A 39 -23.38 11.03 -27.08
N ALA A 40 -23.13 10.22 -26.04
CA ALA A 40 -24.19 9.61 -25.24
C ALA A 40 -24.05 10.12 -23.80
N GLY A 41 -24.69 11.27 -23.55
CA GLY A 41 -25.10 11.64 -22.20
C GLY A 41 -26.24 10.71 -21.78
N GLY A 42 -25.99 9.89 -20.76
CA GLY A 42 -26.98 9.03 -20.13
C GLY A 42 -26.99 9.32 -18.62
N GLY A 43 -28.02 10.06 -18.19
CA GLY A 43 -28.25 10.38 -16.79
C GLY A 43 -28.60 9.14 -15.95
N GLY A 44 -28.33 9.28 -14.66
CA GLY A 44 -28.59 8.35 -13.56
C GLY A 44 -29.86 7.52 -13.68
N GLY A 45 -29.67 6.24 -13.97
CA GLY A 45 -30.54 5.16 -13.54
C GLY A 45 -29.66 4.19 -12.74
N GLY A 46 -29.73 4.25 -11.41
CA GLY A 46 -29.01 3.31 -10.56
C GLY A 46 -29.48 1.89 -10.89
N SER A 47 -28.62 1.08 -11.50
CA SER A 47 -28.91 -0.34 -11.61
C SER A 47 -29.05 -0.86 -10.18
N VAL A 48 -30.19 -1.47 -9.87
CA VAL A 48 -30.32 -2.25 -8.64
C VAL A 48 -29.35 -3.40 -8.82
N GLY A 49 -28.12 -3.24 -8.32
CA GLY A 49 -27.07 -4.24 -8.47
C GLY A 49 -27.57 -5.58 -7.95
N THR A 50 -27.37 -6.64 -8.74
CA THR A 50 -27.64 -8.01 -8.31
C THR A 50 -26.73 -8.37 -7.14
N ALA A 51 -27.27 -9.14 -6.18
CA ALA A 51 -26.47 -9.65 -5.07
C ALA A 51 -25.26 -10.43 -5.61
N PRO A 52 -24.04 -10.13 -5.17
CA PRO A 52 -22.86 -10.87 -5.62
C PRO A 52 -22.95 -12.32 -5.13
N THR A 53 -22.42 -13.24 -5.92
CA THR A 53 -22.16 -14.62 -5.50
C THR A 53 -21.10 -14.66 -4.39
N GLN A 54 -20.98 -15.79 -3.68
CA GLN A 54 -19.94 -15.95 -2.66
C GLN A 54 -18.52 -15.78 -3.25
N ALA A 55 -18.29 -16.28 -4.47
CA ALA A 55 -17.02 -16.13 -5.18
C ALA A 55 -16.70 -14.65 -5.49
N GLU A 56 -17.69 -13.89 -5.99
CA GLU A 56 -17.52 -12.45 -6.26
C GLU A 56 -17.29 -11.65 -4.98
N ALA A 57 -17.98 -12.02 -3.89
CA ALA A 57 -17.78 -11.44 -2.57
C ALA A 57 -16.38 -11.74 -2.02
N ALA A 58 -15.92 -12.99 -2.07
CA ALA A 58 -14.57 -13.37 -1.65
C ALA A 58 -13.48 -12.66 -2.47
N ARG A 59 -13.68 -12.50 -3.78
CA ARG A 59 -12.78 -11.72 -4.65
C ARG A 59 -12.74 -10.25 -4.26
N LEU A 60 -13.91 -9.63 -3.99
CA LEU A 60 -13.98 -8.26 -3.47
C LEU A 60 -13.14 -8.12 -2.21
N LEU A 61 -13.36 -8.98 -1.24
CA LEU A 61 -12.71 -8.93 0.06
C LEU A 61 -11.20 -9.17 -0.04
N THR A 62 -10.75 -10.03 -0.94
CA THR A 62 -9.32 -10.24 -1.21
C THR A 62 -8.63 -8.96 -1.69
N GLN A 63 -9.33 -8.13 -2.48
CA GLN A 63 -8.81 -6.85 -2.99
C GLN A 63 -9.01 -5.68 -2.01
N ALA A 64 -10.11 -5.71 -1.25
CA ALA A 64 -10.60 -4.61 -0.42
C ALA A 64 -10.21 -4.72 1.06
N THR A 65 -9.69 -5.86 1.51
CA THR A 65 -9.37 -6.14 2.93
C THR A 65 -8.05 -6.88 3.05
N PHE A 66 -7.68 -7.30 4.26
CA PHE A 66 -6.57 -8.22 4.49
C PHE A 66 -6.90 -9.70 4.29
N GLY A 67 -8.10 -10.02 3.80
CA GLY A 67 -8.55 -11.38 3.50
C GLY A 67 -9.99 -11.63 3.94
N PRO A 68 -10.75 -12.45 3.19
CA PRO A 68 -12.12 -12.76 3.55
C PRO A 68 -12.20 -13.65 4.79
N THR A 69 -13.21 -13.39 5.62
CA THR A 69 -13.79 -14.36 6.55
C THR A 69 -15.14 -14.82 6.01
N GLU A 70 -15.63 -15.97 6.49
CA GLU A 70 -16.97 -16.47 6.14
C GLU A 70 -18.07 -15.44 6.45
N SER A 71 -18.00 -14.79 7.61
CA SER A 71 -18.93 -13.72 7.98
C SER A 71 -18.86 -12.51 7.05
N SER A 72 -17.66 -12.11 6.61
CA SER A 72 -17.52 -10.98 5.69
C SER A 72 -18.02 -11.30 4.28
N ILE A 73 -17.85 -12.55 3.81
CA ILE A 73 -18.43 -13.00 2.53
C ILE A 73 -19.95 -12.89 2.62
N GLN A 74 -20.54 -13.42 3.68
CA GLN A 74 -21.98 -13.33 3.92
C GLN A 74 -22.46 -11.88 4.04
N ALA A 75 -21.69 -10.99 4.68
CA ALA A 75 -22.02 -9.58 4.77
C ALA A 75 -22.04 -8.88 3.40
N VAL A 76 -21.10 -9.20 2.51
CA VAL A 76 -21.10 -8.68 1.13
C VAL A 76 -22.30 -9.21 0.35
N VAL A 77 -22.58 -10.51 0.41
CA VAL A 77 -23.76 -11.10 -0.26
C VAL A 77 -25.05 -10.47 0.26
N SER A 78 -25.20 -10.37 1.58
CA SER A 78 -26.39 -9.83 2.25
C SER A 78 -26.57 -8.33 2.05
N SER A 79 -25.49 -7.60 1.73
CA SER A 79 -25.58 -6.20 1.33
C SER A 79 -26.32 -6.03 0.00
N GLY A 80 -26.49 -7.09 -0.80
CA GLY A 80 -27.22 -7.06 -2.07
C GLY A 80 -26.48 -6.40 -3.24
N SER A 81 -25.37 -5.69 -3.03
CA SER A 81 -24.47 -5.26 -4.10
C SER A 81 -23.08 -4.90 -3.57
N VAL A 82 -22.05 -5.05 -4.40
CA VAL A 82 -20.68 -4.61 -4.08
C VAL A 82 -20.65 -3.13 -3.67
N ASP A 83 -21.39 -2.30 -4.39
CA ASP A 83 -21.47 -0.86 -4.15
C ASP A 83 -22.08 -0.51 -2.77
N ARG A 84 -23.13 -1.24 -2.35
CA ARG A 84 -23.74 -1.04 -1.03
C ARG A 84 -22.78 -1.43 0.08
N TRP A 85 -22.06 -2.55 -0.05
CA TRP A 85 -21.04 -2.93 0.92
C TRP A 85 -19.90 -1.91 1.03
N ILE A 86 -19.40 -1.40 -0.11
CA ILE A 86 -18.37 -0.35 -0.12
C ILE A 86 -18.87 0.91 0.58
N THR A 87 -20.12 1.32 0.36
CA THR A 87 -20.74 2.47 1.04
C THR A 87 -20.75 2.31 2.55
N THR A 88 -21.11 1.13 3.05
CA THR A 88 -21.06 0.80 4.48
C THR A 88 -19.63 0.87 5.01
N GLN A 89 -18.65 0.35 4.27
CA GLN A 89 -17.25 0.36 4.68
C GLN A 89 -16.62 1.76 4.68
N ILE A 90 -16.97 2.62 3.73
CA ILE A 90 -16.52 4.03 3.71
C ILE A 90 -17.02 4.77 4.95
N SER A 91 -18.25 4.48 5.36
CA SER A 91 -18.92 5.09 6.51
C SER A 91 -18.57 4.40 7.84
N ALA A 92 -17.83 3.30 7.83
CA ALA A 92 -17.48 2.57 9.03
C ALA A 92 -16.60 3.42 9.95
N ALA A 93 -16.93 3.40 11.24
CA ALA A 93 -16.13 4.03 12.28
C ALA A 93 -14.71 3.42 12.27
N PRO A 94 -13.65 4.24 12.42
CA PRO A 94 -12.30 3.73 12.59
C PRO A 94 -12.17 2.79 13.80
N ALA A 95 -11.06 2.07 13.88
CA ALA A 95 -10.71 1.29 15.06
C ALA A 95 -10.86 2.10 16.36
N SER A 96 -11.43 1.48 17.40
CA SER A 96 -11.74 2.14 18.67
C SER A 96 -10.51 2.65 19.41
N THR A 97 -9.36 1.99 19.24
CA THR A 97 -8.06 2.40 19.78
C THR A 97 -7.10 2.64 18.63
N SER A 98 -6.62 3.87 18.48
CA SER A 98 -5.63 4.25 17.47
C SER A 98 -4.24 3.65 17.78
N HIS A 99 -3.34 3.67 16.81
CA HIS A 99 -1.96 3.21 17.03
C HIS A 99 -1.25 4.08 18.06
N LEU A 100 -1.36 5.41 17.94
CA LEU A 100 -0.76 6.36 18.88
C LEU A 100 -1.30 6.16 20.31
N ALA A 101 -2.62 6.01 20.46
CA ALA A 101 -3.22 5.76 21.76
C ALA A 101 -2.72 4.46 22.40
N HIS A 102 -2.46 3.42 21.60
CA HIS A 102 -1.85 2.20 22.08
C HIS A 102 -0.40 2.41 22.53
N ILE A 103 0.43 3.07 21.73
CA ILE A 103 1.83 3.35 22.08
C ILE A 103 1.92 4.23 23.34
N ASP A 104 1.09 5.28 23.44
CA ASP A 104 1.06 6.15 24.62
C ASP A 104 0.67 5.38 25.89
N ALA A 105 -0.27 4.42 25.79
CA ALA A 105 -0.63 3.56 26.90
C ALA A 105 0.53 2.62 27.31
N VAL A 106 1.31 2.08 26.36
CA VAL A 106 2.48 1.27 26.67
C VAL A 106 3.58 2.11 27.33
N ILE A 107 3.88 3.30 26.79
CA ILE A 107 4.85 4.23 27.39
C ILE A 107 4.42 4.61 28.81
N ALA A 108 3.13 4.89 29.04
CA ALA A 108 2.63 5.20 30.38
C ALA A 108 2.79 4.03 31.36
N ALA A 109 2.66 2.79 30.91
CA ALA A 109 2.77 1.59 31.74
C ALA A 109 4.22 1.12 31.97
N ALA A 110 5.07 1.20 30.94
CA ALA A 110 6.42 0.60 30.92
C ALA A 110 7.57 1.61 30.80
N GLY A 111 7.26 2.91 30.62
CA GLY A 111 8.23 4.00 30.48
C GLY A 111 8.83 4.15 29.08
N ASN A 112 8.62 3.19 28.19
CA ASN A 112 9.06 3.21 26.80
C ASN A 112 8.20 2.29 25.92
N ALA A 113 8.33 2.44 24.60
CA ALA A 113 7.80 1.54 23.59
C ALA A 113 8.79 1.51 22.42
N ASP A 114 8.95 0.35 21.79
CA ASP A 114 9.74 0.15 20.60
C ASP A 114 8.86 -0.19 19.38
N ASP A 115 9.50 -0.46 18.24
CA ASP A 115 8.82 -0.72 16.98
C ASP A 115 7.89 -1.94 17.05
N ASN A 116 8.17 -2.91 17.91
CA ASN A 116 7.33 -4.08 18.09
C ASN A 116 5.98 -3.73 18.68
N GLU A 117 5.88 -2.76 19.60
CA GLU A 117 4.58 -2.30 20.08
C GLU A 117 3.76 -1.67 18.93
N PHE A 118 4.40 -1.02 17.96
CA PHE A 118 3.73 -0.55 16.76
C PHE A 118 3.27 -1.72 15.88
N TYR A 119 4.14 -2.71 15.61
CA TYR A 119 3.79 -3.89 14.81
C TYR A 119 2.61 -4.66 15.43
N GLN A 120 2.59 -4.81 16.75
CA GLN A 120 1.51 -5.45 17.51
C GLN A 120 0.15 -4.77 17.26
N THR A 121 0.09 -3.44 17.40
CA THR A 121 -1.16 -2.72 17.11
C THR A 121 -1.53 -2.74 15.63
N TRP A 122 -0.56 -2.80 14.71
CA TRP A 122 -0.85 -2.95 13.28
C TRP A 122 -1.51 -4.30 12.99
N TRP A 123 -0.93 -5.39 13.50
CA TRP A 123 -1.48 -6.74 13.35
C TRP A 123 -2.86 -6.87 13.98
N ARG A 124 -3.07 -6.28 15.17
CA ARG A 124 -4.40 -6.22 15.79
C ARG A 124 -5.44 -5.61 14.85
N GLN A 125 -5.17 -4.44 14.27
CA GLN A 125 -6.13 -3.78 13.38
C GLN A 125 -6.30 -4.50 12.03
N ALA A 126 -5.22 -5.01 11.44
CA ALA A 126 -5.29 -5.78 10.20
C ALA A 126 -6.11 -7.07 10.35
N ILE A 127 -5.94 -7.80 11.46
CA ILE A 127 -6.59 -9.09 11.70
C ILE A 127 -8.03 -8.91 12.22
N SER A 128 -8.25 -8.01 13.19
CA SER A 128 -9.52 -7.92 13.93
C SER A 128 -10.33 -6.63 13.73
N GLY A 129 -9.78 -5.64 13.02
CA GLY A 129 -10.47 -4.36 12.78
C GLY A 129 -11.74 -4.52 11.96
N ASN A 130 -12.76 -3.72 12.26
CA ASN A 130 -14.05 -3.72 11.56
C ASN A 130 -14.06 -2.83 10.29
N ASP A 131 -13.13 -1.87 10.21
CA ASP A 131 -12.95 -0.89 9.15
C ASP A 131 -11.95 -1.36 8.08
N GLN A 132 -12.07 -2.62 7.66
CA GLN A 132 -11.06 -3.30 6.85
C GLN A 132 -10.70 -2.61 5.53
N LEU A 133 -11.67 -1.99 4.87
CA LEU A 133 -11.39 -1.19 3.67
C LEU A 133 -10.44 -0.02 3.98
N ARG A 134 -10.71 0.70 5.08
CA ARG A 134 -9.89 1.83 5.52
C ARG A 134 -8.47 1.37 5.84
N GLN A 135 -8.34 0.27 6.58
CA GLN A 135 -7.04 -0.30 6.96
C GLN A 135 -6.24 -0.77 5.74
N ARG A 136 -6.91 -1.43 4.77
CA ARG A 136 -6.28 -1.90 3.53
C ARG A 136 -5.80 -0.75 2.65
N VAL A 137 -6.56 0.34 2.59
CA VAL A 137 -6.19 1.56 1.85
C VAL A 137 -5.10 2.33 2.57
N ALA A 138 -5.15 2.46 3.90
CA ALA A 138 -4.07 3.06 4.70
C ALA A 138 -2.74 2.34 4.48
N PHE A 139 -2.76 1.00 4.43
CA PHE A 139 -1.59 0.21 4.07
C PHE A 139 -1.09 0.52 2.65
N ALA A 140 -1.98 0.58 1.65
CA ALA A 140 -1.59 0.97 0.29
C ALA A 140 -0.98 2.39 0.24
N LEU A 141 -1.54 3.35 0.99
CA LEU A 141 -1.01 4.71 1.09
C LEU A 141 0.35 4.76 1.78
N SER A 142 0.60 3.91 2.79
CA SER A 142 1.92 3.82 3.45
C SER A 142 3.04 3.35 2.50
N GLN A 143 2.68 2.71 1.38
CA GLN A 143 3.60 2.31 0.33
C GLN A 143 3.83 3.38 -0.75
N ILE A 144 3.05 4.47 -0.72
CA ILE A 144 3.19 5.64 -1.60
C ILE A 144 3.86 6.78 -0.83
N PHE A 145 3.37 7.04 0.37
CA PHE A 145 3.90 8.03 1.30
C PHE A 145 4.81 7.34 2.31
N VAL A 146 5.99 6.94 1.83
CA VAL A 146 6.90 6.06 2.57
C VAL A 146 7.61 6.80 3.70
N ILE A 147 7.58 6.21 4.89
CA ILE A 147 8.56 6.39 5.98
C ILE A 147 9.05 5.01 6.40
N SER A 148 10.17 4.92 7.13
CA SER A 148 10.69 3.63 7.59
C SER A 148 11.20 3.64 9.02
N LEU A 149 10.73 2.68 9.83
CA LEU A 149 11.26 2.32 11.14
C LEU A 149 12.65 1.65 11.06
N ASN A 150 13.11 1.25 9.87
CA ASN A 150 14.51 0.83 9.69
C ASN A 150 15.49 2.01 9.74
N ASP A 151 14.98 3.25 9.70
CA ASP A 151 15.78 4.45 9.84
C ASP A 151 15.65 4.98 11.28
N ASP A 152 16.77 5.08 12.00
CA ASP A 152 16.82 5.54 13.39
C ASP A 152 16.27 6.97 13.58
N VAL A 153 16.02 7.71 12.49
CA VAL A 153 15.31 8.98 12.54
C VAL A 153 13.79 8.83 12.73
N ILE A 154 13.23 7.64 12.72
CA ILE A 154 11.79 7.41 12.91
C ILE A 154 11.57 6.62 14.19
N ASP A 155 10.85 7.19 15.14
CA ASP A 155 10.50 6.52 16.40
C ASP A 155 9.10 5.89 16.33
N ALA A 156 8.87 4.82 17.11
CA ALA A 156 7.61 4.07 17.13
C ALA A 156 6.38 4.94 17.42
N ARG A 157 6.50 5.95 18.32
CA ARG A 157 5.41 6.87 18.66
C ARG A 157 5.05 7.78 17.49
N GLY A 158 6.06 8.37 16.83
CA GLY A 158 5.88 9.17 15.62
C GLY A 158 5.34 8.35 14.45
N ALA A 159 5.82 7.11 14.26
CA ALA A 159 5.33 6.20 13.23
C ALA A 159 3.86 5.80 13.46
N ALA A 160 3.47 5.56 14.71
CA ALA A 160 2.09 5.28 15.08
C ALA A 160 1.16 6.46 14.74
N SER A 161 1.56 7.70 15.07
CA SER A 161 0.85 8.92 14.68
C SER A 161 0.77 9.09 13.16
N TYR A 162 1.86 8.78 12.45
CA TYR A 162 1.89 8.86 10.99
C TYR A 162 0.90 7.87 10.36
N TYR A 163 0.86 6.64 10.84
CA TYR A 163 -0.06 5.63 10.35
C TYR A 163 -1.52 5.98 10.69
N ASP A 164 -1.79 6.51 11.89
CA ASP A 164 -3.12 7.03 12.24
C ASP A 164 -3.57 8.16 11.30
N MET A 165 -2.65 9.06 10.89
CA MET A 165 -2.92 10.10 9.89
C MET A 165 -3.28 9.50 8.52
N LEU A 166 -2.57 8.46 8.07
CA LEU A 166 -2.92 7.75 6.83
C LEU A 166 -4.29 7.09 6.93
N THR A 167 -4.60 6.43 8.05
CA THR A 167 -5.90 5.78 8.30
C THR A 167 -7.05 6.78 8.30
N ARG A 168 -6.87 7.94 8.94
CA ARG A 168 -7.85 9.04 8.94
C ARG A 168 -8.12 9.57 7.53
N ASN A 169 -7.08 9.69 6.70
CA ASN A 169 -7.18 10.23 5.34
C ASN A 169 -7.48 9.18 4.26
N ALA A 170 -7.45 7.88 4.58
CA ALA A 170 -7.51 6.78 3.60
C ALA A 170 -8.71 6.85 2.65
N LEU A 171 -9.85 7.35 3.12
CA LEU A 171 -11.09 7.51 2.35
C LEU A 171 -11.56 8.97 2.31
N GLY A 172 -10.64 9.91 2.57
CA GLY A 172 -10.87 11.36 2.60
C GLY A 172 -10.53 12.03 1.28
N ASN A 173 -9.91 13.22 1.34
CA ASN A 173 -9.49 13.96 0.14
C ASN A 173 -7.96 13.93 -0.04
N TYR A 174 -7.49 13.68 -1.25
CA TYR A 174 -6.07 13.59 -1.58
C TYR A 174 -5.30 14.88 -1.30
N ARG A 175 -5.90 16.06 -1.50
CA ARG A 175 -5.24 17.34 -1.21
C ARG A 175 -5.01 17.55 0.28
N THR A 176 -5.95 17.11 1.11
CA THR A 176 -5.83 17.09 2.57
C THR A 176 -4.75 16.10 2.99
N LEU A 177 -4.79 14.87 2.47
CA LEU A 177 -3.76 13.86 2.72
C LEU A 177 -2.35 14.39 2.38
N LEU A 178 -2.20 15.02 1.22
CA LEU A 178 -0.91 15.57 0.78
C LEU A 178 -0.38 16.61 1.78
N LYS A 179 -1.25 17.53 2.27
CA LYS A 179 -0.86 18.51 3.30
C LYS A 179 -0.50 17.87 4.62
N ASP A 180 -1.32 16.92 5.07
CA ASP A 180 -1.10 16.21 6.33
C ASP A 180 0.23 15.46 6.29
N VAL A 181 0.59 14.84 5.15
CA VAL A 181 1.90 14.22 4.92
C VAL A 181 3.01 15.28 4.93
N THR A 182 2.87 16.39 4.19
CA THR A 182 3.85 17.49 4.15
C THR A 182 4.15 18.10 5.52
N LEU A 183 3.17 18.08 6.44
CA LEU A 183 3.36 18.66 7.76
C LEU A 183 3.64 17.62 8.83
N HIS A 184 3.60 16.32 8.52
CA HIS A 184 3.89 15.31 9.54
C HIS A 184 5.40 15.27 9.85
N PRO A 185 5.81 15.34 11.14
CA PRO A 185 7.23 15.39 11.52
C PRO A 185 8.01 14.16 11.04
N MET A 186 7.42 12.96 11.03
CA MET A 186 8.09 11.76 10.49
C MET A 186 8.45 11.89 9.01
N MET A 187 7.58 12.49 8.18
CA MET A 187 7.91 12.76 6.79
C MET A 187 9.00 13.85 6.69
N GLY A 188 8.89 14.90 7.52
CA GLY A 188 9.90 15.94 7.68
C GLY A 188 11.30 15.39 7.96
N ARG A 189 11.40 14.42 8.86
CA ARG A 189 12.66 13.74 9.19
C ARG A 189 13.12 12.83 8.05
N TYR A 190 12.24 11.97 7.56
CA TYR A 190 12.59 10.95 6.57
C TYR A 190 13.06 11.55 5.24
N LEU A 191 12.45 12.66 4.81
CA LEU A 191 12.83 13.38 3.58
C LEU A 191 13.56 14.70 3.87
N THR A 192 14.19 14.79 5.05
CA THR A 192 15.22 15.77 5.43
C THR A 192 14.85 17.27 5.37
N TYR A 193 13.57 17.61 5.20
CA TYR A 193 13.11 19.01 5.13
C TYR A 193 12.64 19.59 6.47
N LEU A 194 12.62 18.79 7.54
CA LEU A 194 12.44 19.30 8.89
C LEU A 194 13.62 20.23 9.23
N GLY A 195 13.33 21.49 9.56
CA GLY A 195 14.38 22.47 9.82
C GLY A 195 15.10 22.96 8.56
N ASN A 196 14.49 22.77 7.38
CA ASN A 196 15.04 23.28 6.12
C ASN A 196 15.11 24.81 6.14
N GLN A 197 16.29 25.35 5.86
CA GLN A 197 16.56 26.78 5.93
C GLN A 197 16.52 27.40 4.54
N LYS A 198 16.05 28.65 4.47
CA LYS A 198 16.25 29.51 3.30
C LYS A 198 17.71 29.67 2.94
N GLU A 199 17.93 29.98 1.67
CA GLU A 199 19.21 30.42 1.14
C GLU A 199 19.80 31.59 1.94
N ASP A 200 21.12 31.68 1.99
CA ASP A 200 21.81 32.85 2.55
C ASP A 200 22.27 33.82 1.45
N ALA A 201 22.55 35.07 1.84
CA ALA A 201 23.00 36.09 0.90
C ALA A 201 24.39 35.81 0.30
N ALA A 202 25.19 34.96 0.96
CA ALA A 202 26.51 34.56 0.51
C ALA A 202 26.49 33.44 -0.55
N GLY A 203 25.32 32.80 -0.77
CA GLY A 203 25.19 31.64 -1.66
C GLY A 203 25.83 30.36 -1.12
N THR A 204 26.21 30.32 0.17
CA THR A 204 26.84 29.17 0.82
C THR A 204 25.83 28.16 1.36
N ARG A 205 24.57 28.58 1.51
CA ARG A 205 23.45 27.71 1.89
C ARG A 205 22.39 27.73 0.82
N THR A 206 21.95 26.56 0.40
CA THR A 206 20.77 26.35 -0.45
C THR A 206 19.73 25.53 0.32
N PRO A 207 18.43 25.73 0.06
CA PRO A 207 17.39 24.86 0.61
C PRO A 207 17.62 23.38 0.26
N ASP A 208 17.27 22.48 1.17
CA ASP A 208 17.22 21.04 0.90
C ASP A 208 16.14 20.74 -0.15
N GLU A 209 16.54 20.06 -1.22
CA GLU A 209 15.72 19.74 -2.39
C GLU A 209 15.01 18.39 -2.30
N ASN A 210 15.33 17.55 -1.31
CA ASN A 210 14.90 16.16 -1.25
C ASN A 210 13.37 16.04 -1.26
N TYR A 211 12.68 16.72 -0.34
CA TYR A 211 11.21 16.69 -0.31
C TYR A 211 10.57 17.29 -1.56
N ALA A 212 11.12 18.37 -2.12
CA ALA A 212 10.62 18.96 -3.35
C ALA A 212 10.68 17.97 -4.53
N ARG A 213 11.76 17.18 -4.62
CA ARG A 213 11.89 16.12 -5.62
C ARG A 213 10.89 15.00 -5.36
N GLU A 214 10.85 14.47 -4.15
CA GLU A 214 10.07 13.25 -3.87
C GLU A 214 8.56 13.51 -3.83
N VAL A 215 8.11 14.70 -3.40
CA VAL A 215 6.69 15.07 -3.46
C VAL A 215 6.20 15.10 -4.92
N MET A 216 7.02 15.59 -5.85
CA MET A 216 6.72 15.54 -7.28
C MET A 216 6.82 14.12 -7.84
N GLN A 217 7.92 13.42 -7.58
CA GLN A 217 8.27 12.17 -8.23
C GLN A 217 7.46 10.96 -7.72
N LEU A 218 7.27 10.85 -6.42
CA LEU A 218 6.71 9.66 -5.78
C LEU A 218 5.26 9.86 -5.36
N MET A 219 4.89 11.10 -5.01
CA MET A 219 3.62 11.40 -4.35
C MET A 219 2.63 12.13 -5.24
N THR A 220 3.01 12.68 -6.40
CA THR A 220 2.03 13.41 -7.24
C THR A 220 2.18 13.16 -8.73
N ILE A 221 3.22 13.67 -9.37
CA ILE A 221 3.25 13.83 -10.83
C ILE A 221 4.14 12.81 -11.54
N GLY A 222 4.99 12.06 -10.82
CA GLY A 222 5.88 11.09 -11.45
C GLY A 222 7.02 11.75 -12.23
N LEU A 223 7.80 10.94 -12.95
CA LEU A 223 8.96 11.38 -13.73
C LEU A 223 8.61 11.86 -15.15
N VAL A 224 7.53 11.33 -15.72
CA VAL A 224 7.15 11.55 -17.13
C VAL A 224 5.68 11.89 -17.23
N GLU A 225 5.35 12.78 -18.16
CA GLU A 225 3.98 13.21 -18.41
C GLU A 225 3.11 12.03 -18.86
N LEU A 226 1.86 12.05 -18.42
CA LEU A 226 0.89 11.00 -18.67
C LEU A 226 -0.30 11.57 -19.43
N ASN A 227 -0.86 10.76 -20.32
CA ASN A 227 -2.23 10.94 -20.79
C ASN A 227 -3.21 10.62 -19.65
N ALA A 228 -4.48 11.02 -19.81
CA ALA A 228 -5.51 10.80 -18.79
C ALA A 228 -5.74 9.31 -18.45
N ASP A 229 -5.37 8.40 -19.37
CA ASP A 229 -5.45 6.95 -19.21
C ASP A 229 -4.18 6.32 -18.60
N GLY A 230 -3.22 7.14 -18.14
CA GLY A 230 -1.97 6.69 -17.54
C GLY A 230 -0.91 6.20 -18.53
N THR A 231 -1.18 6.22 -19.84
CA THR A 231 -0.12 5.99 -20.82
C THR A 231 0.86 7.15 -20.86
N GLN A 232 2.12 6.87 -21.18
CA GLN A 232 3.15 7.91 -21.26
C GLN A 232 2.86 8.86 -22.43
N ARG A 233 2.94 10.16 -22.18
CA ARG A 233 2.91 11.17 -23.23
C ARG A 233 4.25 11.17 -23.95
N LEU A 234 4.21 11.02 -25.27
CA LEU A 234 5.41 10.95 -26.10
C LEU A 234 5.53 12.21 -26.98
N ASN A 235 6.76 12.69 -27.11
CA ASN A 235 7.16 13.62 -28.16
C ASN A 235 8.00 12.82 -29.19
N GLY A 236 7.36 12.44 -30.30
CA GLY A 236 7.88 11.39 -31.17
C GLY A 236 7.90 10.04 -30.44
N THR A 237 9.09 9.48 -30.24
CA THR A 237 9.30 8.22 -29.48
C THR A 237 9.81 8.43 -28.06
N SER A 238 10.12 9.67 -27.68
CA SER A 238 10.70 10.00 -26.37
C SER A 238 9.63 10.39 -25.37
N THR A 239 9.80 10.00 -24.11
CA THR A 239 8.95 10.46 -23.01
C THR A 239 9.23 11.92 -22.70
N VAL A 240 8.22 12.63 -22.20
CA VAL A 240 8.36 14.04 -21.79
C VAL A 240 8.49 14.11 -20.26
N PRO A 241 9.56 14.71 -19.70
CA PRO A 241 9.70 14.90 -18.25
C PRO A 241 8.62 15.82 -17.67
N THR A 242 8.20 15.56 -16.43
CA THR A 242 7.18 16.36 -15.71
C THR A 242 7.73 17.61 -15.04
N TYR A 243 9.02 17.62 -14.75
CA TYR A 243 9.71 18.71 -14.06
C TYR A 243 11.20 18.73 -14.45
N THR A 244 11.83 19.86 -14.17
CA THR A 244 13.26 20.11 -14.36
C THR A 244 13.96 20.30 -13.03
N SER A 245 15.30 20.35 -13.02
CA SER A 245 16.06 20.72 -11.82
C SER A 245 15.72 22.12 -11.31
N ALA A 246 15.32 23.05 -12.19
CA ALA A 246 14.91 24.39 -11.77
C ALA A 246 13.59 24.36 -10.98
N ASP A 247 12.64 23.50 -11.37
CA ASP A 247 11.40 23.30 -10.62
C ASP A 247 11.66 22.75 -9.22
N ILE A 248 12.62 21.83 -9.09
CA ILE A 248 13.03 21.28 -7.80
C ILE A 248 13.61 22.39 -6.91
N ALA A 249 14.57 23.18 -7.43
CA ALA A 249 15.19 24.24 -6.67
C ALA A 249 14.19 25.34 -6.26
N GLY A 250 13.26 25.71 -7.15
CA GLY A 250 12.21 26.68 -6.85
C GLY A 250 11.20 26.16 -5.83
N LEU A 251 10.78 24.90 -5.94
CA LEU A 251 9.87 24.27 -4.98
C LEU A 251 10.55 24.02 -3.62
N ALA A 252 11.85 23.74 -3.59
CA ALA A 252 12.61 23.56 -2.34
C ALA A 252 12.54 24.80 -1.44
N LYS A 253 12.54 26.00 -2.02
CA LYS A 253 12.35 27.26 -1.29
C LYS A 253 11.00 27.34 -0.58
N VAL A 254 9.95 26.74 -1.14
CA VAL A 254 8.61 26.69 -0.52
C VAL A 254 8.65 25.92 0.80
N PHE A 255 9.41 24.83 0.85
CA PHE A 255 9.49 23.96 2.02
C PHE A 255 10.54 24.38 3.05
N THR A 256 11.00 25.63 3.01
CA THR A 256 11.86 26.22 4.04
C THR A 256 11.04 26.78 5.19
N GLY A 257 11.62 26.88 6.38
CA GLY A 257 10.95 27.49 7.54
C GLY A 257 9.81 26.65 8.12
N ILE A 258 9.84 25.33 7.97
CA ILE A 258 8.94 24.39 8.63
C ILE A 258 9.79 23.52 9.57
N SER A 259 9.37 23.37 10.83
CA SER A 259 10.09 22.53 11.79
C SER A 259 9.20 22.09 12.95
N TRP A 260 9.80 21.48 13.97
CA TRP A 260 9.16 20.94 15.17
C TRP A 260 8.05 21.80 15.73
N TYR A 261 6.94 21.15 16.08
CA TYR A 261 5.92 21.73 16.92
C TYR A 261 6.51 22.16 18.27
N HIS A 262 6.14 23.36 18.72
CA HIS A 262 6.37 23.85 20.07
C HIS A 262 5.28 24.88 20.40
N PRO A 263 4.69 24.88 21.62
CA PRO A 263 3.63 25.82 21.98
C PRO A 263 4.10 27.28 22.04
N THR A 264 5.38 27.52 22.32
CA THR A 264 6.01 28.85 22.29
C THR A 264 7.22 28.85 21.34
N PRO A 265 7.02 28.91 20.02
CA PRO A 265 8.09 28.70 19.04
C PRO A 265 9.16 29.81 19.12
N THR A 266 10.42 29.42 19.02
CA THR A 266 11.59 30.32 18.97
C THR A 266 12.58 29.87 17.90
N ASN A 267 13.59 30.70 17.61
CA ASN A 267 14.69 30.31 16.74
C ASN A 267 15.43 29.05 17.25
N SER A 268 15.47 28.82 18.56
CA SER A 268 16.08 27.61 19.12
C SER A 268 15.23 26.36 18.85
N THR A 269 13.90 26.45 18.94
CA THR A 269 12.99 25.32 18.72
C THR A 269 12.94 24.91 17.25
N PHE A 270 13.21 25.83 16.31
CA PHE A 270 13.43 25.49 14.89
C PHE A 270 14.52 24.43 14.70
N PHE A 271 15.59 24.49 15.50
CA PHE A 271 16.68 23.50 15.49
C PHE A 271 16.48 22.38 16.52
N GLY A 272 15.29 22.27 17.11
CA GLY A 272 14.94 21.21 18.06
C GLY A 272 15.36 21.48 19.51
N GLY A 273 15.79 22.70 19.85
CA GLY A 273 16.02 23.12 21.24
C GLY A 273 14.72 23.16 22.05
N SER A 274 14.80 22.87 23.36
CA SER A 274 13.64 22.81 24.27
C SER A 274 12.46 21.99 23.71
N GLY A 275 12.75 20.78 23.21
CA GLY A 275 11.77 19.97 22.48
C GLY A 275 10.50 19.64 23.27
N ASP A 276 9.34 19.95 22.70
CA ASP A 276 8.03 19.55 23.24
C ASP A 276 7.85 18.03 23.15
N PRO A 277 7.30 17.35 24.18
CA PRO A 277 7.06 15.90 24.14
C PRO A 277 6.18 15.42 22.99
N ASN A 278 5.30 16.28 22.47
CA ASN A 278 4.41 15.98 21.35
C ASN A 278 4.94 16.45 20.00
N ARG A 279 6.19 16.94 19.91
CA ARG A 279 6.77 17.38 18.64
C ARG A 279 6.87 16.30 17.56
N THR A 280 6.87 15.02 17.95
CA THR A 280 6.94 13.87 17.02
C THR A 280 5.57 13.38 16.54
N VAL A 281 4.47 13.89 17.11
CA VAL A 281 3.09 13.47 16.76
C VAL A 281 2.21 14.64 16.31
N ASN A 282 2.55 15.86 16.73
CA ASN A 282 1.89 17.07 16.24
C ASN A 282 2.49 17.50 14.90
N PRO A 283 1.68 18.09 13.99
CA PRO A 283 2.17 18.65 12.75
C PRO A 283 3.29 19.67 13.00
N MET A 284 4.30 19.66 12.14
CA MET A 284 5.31 20.70 12.06
C MET A 284 4.64 22.07 11.87
N ILE A 285 5.27 23.10 12.41
CA ILE A 285 4.77 24.48 12.41
C ILE A 285 5.71 25.41 11.65
N TYR A 286 5.23 26.61 11.38
CA TYR A 286 5.94 27.60 10.57
C TYR A 286 6.88 28.46 11.42
N TYR A 287 8.08 28.68 10.90
CA TYR A 287 9.12 29.51 11.47
C TYR A 287 9.55 30.58 10.44
N PRO A 288 8.89 31.75 10.44
CA PRO A 288 9.05 32.78 9.40
C PRO A 288 10.50 33.23 9.17
N ASN A 289 11.31 33.28 10.23
CA ASN A 289 12.72 33.70 10.13
C ASN A 289 13.56 32.84 9.18
N TYR A 290 13.19 31.58 8.99
CA TYR A 290 13.92 30.59 8.18
C TYR A 290 13.27 30.31 6.83
N HIS A 291 12.15 30.96 6.51
CA HIS A 291 11.48 30.78 5.22
C HIS A 291 12.02 31.74 4.16
N SER A 292 12.18 31.24 2.94
CA SER A 292 12.68 32.00 1.80
C SER A 292 11.68 33.07 1.36
N THR A 293 12.14 34.31 1.23
CA THR A 293 11.37 35.44 0.70
C THR A 293 11.72 35.78 -0.74
N SER A 294 12.65 35.03 -1.34
CA SER A 294 12.99 35.21 -2.75
C SER A 294 11.90 34.63 -3.65
N GLU A 295 11.99 34.97 -4.94
CA GLU A 295 11.11 34.41 -5.96
C GLU A 295 11.24 32.87 -6.01
N LYS A 296 10.09 32.22 -6.16
CA LYS A 296 9.97 30.77 -6.29
C LYS A 296 9.28 30.45 -7.61
N VAL A 297 9.97 29.76 -8.52
CA VAL A 297 9.43 29.35 -9.82
C VAL A 297 9.43 27.83 -9.90
N PHE A 298 8.27 27.23 -10.12
CA PHE A 298 8.14 25.79 -10.24
C PHE A 298 6.88 25.42 -11.01
N LEU A 299 6.97 24.44 -11.90
CA LEU A 299 5.86 23.90 -12.68
C LEU A 299 5.02 24.99 -13.36
N GLY A 300 5.65 26.05 -13.88
CA GLY A 300 4.97 27.20 -14.48
C GLY A 300 4.23 28.12 -13.49
N THR A 301 4.37 27.90 -12.18
CA THR A 301 3.89 28.78 -11.11
C THR A 301 5.02 29.70 -10.67
N THR A 302 4.70 30.98 -10.43
CA THR A 302 5.65 31.96 -9.87
C THR A 302 5.07 32.54 -8.59
N ILE A 303 5.78 32.39 -7.49
CA ILE A 303 5.55 33.11 -6.24
C ILE A 303 6.55 34.28 -6.24
N PRO A 304 6.08 35.53 -6.38
CA PRO A 304 6.98 36.68 -6.45
C PRO A 304 7.75 36.86 -5.15
N ALA A 305 8.94 37.44 -5.24
CA ALA A 305 9.67 37.85 -4.05
C ALA A 305 8.81 38.83 -3.21
N SER A 306 8.80 38.62 -1.90
CA SER A 306 7.92 39.38 -0.98
C SER A 306 8.67 39.73 0.29
N ALA A 307 8.51 40.97 0.76
CA ALA A 307 8.99 41.39 2.08
C ALA A 307 8.16 40.79 3.23
N THR A 308 6.94 40.31 2.94
CA THR A 308 6.05 39.67 3.91
C THR A 308 6.19 38.15 3.79
N VAL A 309 6.57 37.48 4.88
CA VAL A 309 6.71 36.03 4.94
C VAL A 309 5.33 35.36 5.07
N ASN A 310 5.01 34.44 4.16
CA ASN A 310 3.78 33.64 4.21
C ASN A 310 4.06 32.16 3.98
N VAL A 311 4.65 31.49 4.98
CA VAL A 311 5.06 30.08 4.88
C VAL A 311 3.88 29.17 4.50
N GLY A 312 2.74 29.31 5.18
CA GLY A 312 1.56 28.47 4.96
C GLY A 312 0.94 28.70 3.58
N GLY A 313 0.84 29.96 3.13
CA GLY A 313 0.29 30.29 1.81
C GLY A 313 1.14 29.75 0.67
N ASP A 314 2.47 29.85 0.79
CA ASP A 314 3.40 29.32 -0.23
C ASP A 314 3.29 27.79 -0.35
N ILE A 315 3.22 27.10 0.80
CA ILE A 315 2.99 25.64 0.83
C ILE A 315 1.63 25.31 0.20
N ASP A 316 0.57 26.01 0.58
CA ASP A 316 -0.77 25.70 0.05
C ASP A 316 -0.84 25.90 -1.47
N LEU A 317 -0.25 26.97 -2.00
CA LEU A 317 -0.16 27.20 -3.44
C LEU A 317 0.64 26.10 -4.16
N ALA A 318 1.76 25.67 -3.57
CA ALA A 318 2.56 24.59 -4.16
C ALA A 318 1.81 23.25 -4.16
N LEU A 319 1.18 22.89 -3.04
CA LEU A 319 0.40 21.66 -2.94
C LEU A 319 -0.85 21.70 -3.84
N ASP A 320 -1.49 22.87 -4.00
CA ASP A 320 -2.58 23.08 -4.95
C ASP A 320 -2.10 22.90 -6.39
N ARG A 321 -0.91 23.41 -6.73
CA ARG A 321 -0.32 23.21 -8.06
C ARG A 321 -0.07 21.74 -8.35
N LEU A 322 0.50 21.00 -7.40
CA LEU A 322 0.75 19.56 -7.54
C LEU A 322 -0.55 18.77 -7.63
N PHE A 323 -1.54 19.07 -6.79
CA PHE A 323 -2.84 18.40 -6.78
C PHE A 323 -3.64 18.60 -8.08
N ASN A 324 -3.57 19.80 -8.65
CA ASN A 324 -4.25 20.16 -9.90
C ASN A 324 -3.44 19.81 -11.16
N HIS A 325 -2.21 19.31 -11.02
CA HIS A 325 -1.42 18.87 -12.16
C HIS A 325 -2.10 17.72 -12.90
N ALA A 326 -2.01 17.72 -14.24
CA ALA A 326 -2.70 16.76 -15.10
C ALA A 326 -2.28 15.30 -14.80
N ASN A 327 -1.00 15.06 -14.49
CA ASN A 327 -0.50 13.74 -14.12
C ASN A 327 -1.05 13.17 -12.81
N THR A 328 -1.47 14.00 -11.85
CA THR A 328 -1.73 13.52 -10.49
C THR A 328 -2.85 12.49 -10.43
N ALA A 329 -3.91 12.71 -11.21
CA ALA A 329 -5.05 11.79 -11.30
C ALA A 329 -4.65 10.41 -11.87
N PRO A 330 -4.09 10.28 -13.09
CA PRO A 330 -3.69 8.99 -13.63
C PRO A 330 -2.55 8.34 -12.83
N PHE A 331 -1.58 9.11 -12.34
CA PHE A 331 -0.46 8.59 -11.56
C PHE A 331 -0.92 7.89 -10.28
N ILE A 332 -1.75 8.56 -9.47
CA ILE A 332 -2.23 7.98 -8.20
C ILE A 332 -3.25 6.87 -8.44
N SER A 333 -4.11 7.01 -9.45
CA SER A 333 -5.06 5.95 -9.83
C SER A 333 -4.33 4.65 -10.19
N GLN A 334 -3.29 4.72 -11.02
CA GLN A 334 -2.49 3.54 -11.38
C GLN A 334 -1.83 2.91 -10.15
N ARG A 335 -1.22 3.71 -9.26
CA ARG A 335 -0.56 3.20 -8.05
C ARG A 335 -1.54 2.48 -7.12
N LEU A 336 -2.72 3.05 -6.89
CA LEU A 336 -3.74 2.43 -6.03
C LEU A 336 -4.30 1.15 -6.66
N ILE A 337 -4.50 1.11 -7.99
CA ILE A 337 -4.91 -0.12 -8.68
C ILE A 337 -3.83 -1.22 -8.55
N GLN A 338 -2.55 -0.87 -8.71
CA GLN A 338 -1.43 -1.79 -8.51
C GLN A 338 -1.41 -2.37 -7.09
N GLN A 339 -1.70 -1.54 -6.09
CA GLN A 339 -1.72 -1.96 -4.69
C GLN A 339 -2.93 -2.86 -4.35
N LEU A 340 -4.10 -2.61 -4.93
CA LEU A 340 -5.35 -3.28 -4.55
C LEU A 340 -5.76 -4.45 -5.47
N VAL A 341 -5.53 -4.35 -6.77
CA VAL A 341 -6.18 -5.22 -7.77
C VAL A 341 -5.20 -6.02 -8.64
N THR A 342 -4.36 -5.34 -9.43
CA THR A 342 -3.54 -5.97 -10.48
C THR A 342 -2.30 -5.13 -10.79
N SER A 343 -1.15 -5.76 -11.07
CA SER A 343 0.11 -5.06 -11.35
C SER A 343 0.08 -4.31 -12.71
N ASN A 344 -0.71 -4.78 -13.67
CA ASN A 344 -0.81 -4.25 -15.04
C ASN A 344 -2.27 -3.91 -15.40
N PRO A 345 -2.85 -2.83 -14.84
CA PRO A 345 -4.18 -2.40 -15.25
C PRO A 345 -4.17 -1.89 -16.70
N SER A 346 -5.27 -2.06 -17.42
CA SER A 346 -5.39 -1.47 -18.76
C SER A 346 -5.40 0.06 -18.69
N PRO A 347 -4.99 0.76 -19.76
CA PRO A 347 -5.17 2.21 -19.85
C PRO A 347 -6.63 2.65 -19.63
N ALA A 348 -7.59 1.89 -20.16
CA ALA A 348 -9.01 2.21 -20.01
C ALA A 348 -9.44 2.16 -18.54
N TYR A 349 -8.93 1.22 -17.75
CA TYR A 349 -9.20 1.13 -16.32
C TYR A 349 -8.60 2.32 -15.57
N VAL A 350 -7.32 2.63 -15.82
CA VAL A 350 -6.68 3.81 -15.20
C VAL A 350 -7.43 5.09 -15.57
N GLY A 351 -7.83 5.26 -16.83
CA GLY A 351 -8.58 6.43 -17.30
C GLY A 351 -9.93 6.62 -16.63
N ARG A 352 -10.70 5.54 -16.41
CA ARG A 352 -11.98 5.61 -15.68
C ARG A 352 -11.79 6.05 -14.23
N VAL A 353 -10.80 5.49 -13.54
CA VAL A 353 -10.50 5.85 -12.15
C VAL A 353 -9.93 7.27 -12.06
N ALA A 354 -9.07 7.67 -13.00
CA ALA A 354 -8.52 9.02 -13.06
C ALA A 354 -9.60 10.08 -13.33
N ALA A 355 -10.63 9.76 -14.12
CA ALA A 355 -11.78 10.63 -14.30
C ALA A 355 -12.54 10.85 -12.99
N VAL A 356 -12.73 9.80 -12.18
CA VAL A 356 -13.34 9.91 -10.84
C VAL A 356 -12.46 10.69 -9.88
N PHE A 357 -11.13 10.51 -9.93
CA PHE A 357 -10.21 11.37 -9.18
C PHE A 357 -10.38 12.83 -9.60
N ALA A 358 -10.51 13.11 -10.90
CA ALA A 358 -10.67 14.48 -11.39
C ALA A 358 -11.99 15.11 -10.95
N ASN A 359 -13.06 14.31 -10.85
CA ASN A 359 -14.39 14.71 -10.39
C ASN A 359 -15.18 13.46 -9.95
N ASN A 360 -15.57 13.39 -8.68
CA ASN A 360 -16.35 12.28 -8.12
C ASN A 360 -17.83 12.22 -8.56
N GLY A 361 -18.23 13.02 -9.55
CA GLY A 361 -19.61 13.19 -9.98
C GLY A 361 -20.37 14.33 -9.27
N SER A 362 -19.77 14.93 -8.23
CA SER A 362 -20.32 16.08 -7.49
C SER A 362 -19.40 17.31 -7.54
N GLY A 363 -18.44 17.34 -8.47
CA GLY A 363 -17.49 18.44 -8.62
C GLY A 363 -16.30 18.39 -7.64
N VAL A 364 -16.15 17.32 -6.86
CA VAL A 364 -15.05 17.18 -5.90
C VAL A 364 -13.92 16.38 -6.54
N ARG A 365 -12.76 17.03 -6.69
CA ARG A 365 -11.51 16.40 -7.10
C ARG A 365 -10.86 15.69 -5.91
N GLY A 366 -10.23 14.54 -6.13
CA GLY A 366 -9.38 13.86 -5.16
C GLY A 366 -10.13 13.14 -4.03
N ASP A 367 -11.43 12.90 -4.18
CA ASP A 367 -12.21 12.07 -3.24
C ASP A 367 -11.72 10.62 -3.28
N LEU A 368 -10.92 10.22 -2.30
CA LEU A 368 -10.32 8.89 -2.22
C LEU A 368 -11.35 7.79 -1.96
N GLY A 369 -12.45 8.10 -1.27
CA GLY A 369 -13.56 7.16 -1.11
C GLY A 369 -14.20 6.82 -2.46
N ALA A 370 -14.44 7.83 -3.30
CA ALA A 370 -14.95 7.64 -4.65
C ALA A 370 -13.94 6.94 -5.57
N VAL A 371 -12.66 7.29 -5.49
CA VAL A 371 -11.58 6.65 -6.26
C VAL A 371 -11.46 5.16 -5.91
N VAL A 372 -11.40 4.82 -4.61
CA VAL A 372 -11.32 3.43 -4.15
C VAL A 372 -12.57 2.65 -4.56
N ARG A 373 -13.76 3.26 -4.49
CA ARG A 373 -14.99 2.66 -5.02
C ARG A 373 -14.85 2.34 -6.51
N ALA A 374 -14.44 3.32 -7.32
CA ALA A 374 -14.27 3.14 -8.76
C ALA A 374 -13.28 2.01 -9.10
N ILE A 375 -12.17 1.91 -8.36
CA ILE A 375 -11.21 0.80 -8.46
C ILE A 375 -11.94 -0.54 -8.19
N LEU A 376 -12.59 -0.66 -7.05
CA LEU A 376 -13.15 -1.94 -6.62
C LEU A 376 -14.38 -2.38 -7.44
N THR A 377 -15.14 -1.45 -8.01
CA THR A 377 -16.33 -1.75 -8.84
C THR A 377 -16.03 -1.90 -10.33
N ASP A 378 -14.80 -1.62 -10.78
CA ASP A 378 -14.45 -1.68 -12.20
C ASP A 378 -14.64 -3.09 -12.78
N THR A 379 -15.01 -3.16 -14.05
CA THR A 379 -15.19 -4.41 -14.80
C THR A 379 -13.93 -5.29 -14.80
N GLU A 380 -12.72 -4.72 -14.82
CA GLU A 380 -11.47 -5.49 -14.73
C GLU A 380 -11.23 -6.06 -13.32
N ALA A 381 -11.67 -5.34 -12.27
CA ALA A 381 -11.59 -5.83 -10.90
C ALA A 381 -12.60 -6.96 -10.63
N ARG A 382 -13.80 -6.85 -11.20
CA ARG A 382 -14.93 -7.78 -10.96
C ARG A 382 -14.98 -8.97 -11.92
N GLY A 383 -14.51 -8.82 -13.16
CA GLY A 383 -14.61 -9.83 -14.21
C GLY A 383 -13.67 -11.03 -14.03
N MET A 384 -14.06 -12.01 -13.21
CA MET A 384 -13.24 -13.20 -12.88
C MET A 384 -12.79 -14.00 -14.11
N SER A 385 -13.73 -14.35 -15.00
CA SER A 385 -13.40 -15.17 -16.18
C SER A 385 -12.44 -14.47 -17.12
N ALA A 386 -12.60 -13.16 -17.33
CA ALA A 386 -11.69 -12.36 -18.14
C ALA A 386 -10.30 -12.26 -17.50
N ALA A 387 -10.25 -12.10 -16.18
CA ALA A 387 -8.99 -12.02 -15.44
C ALA A 387 -8.18 -13.34 -15.50
N VAL A 388 -8.84 -14.50 -15.33
CA VAL A 388 -8.20 -15.82 -15.43
C VAL A 388 -7.69 -16.08 -16.86
N ALA A 389 -8.43 -15.65 -17.88
CA ALA A 389 -8.04 -15.81 -19.28
C ALA A 389 -6.88 -14.86 -19.70
N SER A 390 -6.67 -13.75 -18.99
CA SER A 390 -5.67 -12.75 -19.35
C SER A 390 -4.28 -13.09 -18.82
N ALA A 391 -3.29 -13.19 -19.72
CA ALA A 391 -1.88 -13.37 -19.36
C ALA A 391 -1.24 -12.13 -18.71
N SER A 392 -1.92 -10.97 -18.77
CA SER A 392 -1.43 -9.70 -18.21
C SER A 392 -2.12 -9.32 -16.90
N PHE A 393 -3.16 -10.06 -16.48
CA PHE A 393 -3.91 -9.73 -15.27
C PHE A 393 -3.40 -10.51 -14.05
N GLY A 394 -3.22 -9.77 -12.96
CA GLY A 394 -2.97 -10.28 -11.64
C GLY A 394 -1.82 -9.56 -10.95
N LYS A 395 -1.58 -9.95 -9.70
CA LYS A 395 -0.43 -9.51 -8.91
C LYS A 395 -0.02 -10.61 -7.95
N LEU A 396 1.23 -10.60 -7.51
CA LEU A 396 1.64 -11.47 -6.41
C LEU A 396 1.06 -10.90 -5.10
N ARG A 397 0.46 -11.75 -4.27
CA ARG A 397 0.00 -11.34 -2.93
C ARG A 397 1.21 -11.02 -2.07
N GLU A 398 1.17 -9.91 -1.35
CA GLU A 398 2.27 -9.52 -0.47
C GLU A 398 2.40 -10.47 0.74
N PRO A 399 3.62 -10.83 1.18
CA PRO A 399 3.86 -11.77 2.28
C PRO A 399 3.03 -11.49 3.55
N ILE A 400 3.01 -10.25 4.05
CA ILE A 400 2.25 -9.93 5.28
C ILE A 400 0.73 -9.93 5.08
N VAL A 401 0.27 -9.67 3.85
CA VAL A 401 -1.16 -9.83 3.49
C VAL A 401 -1.54 -11.31 3.48
N ARG A 402 -0.64 -12.22 3.10
CA ARG A 402 -0.89 -13.67 3.18
C ARG A 402 -1.06 -14.13 4.64
N LEU A 403 -0.24 -13.62 5.55
CA LEU A 403 -0.33 -13.91 6.98
C LEU A 403 -1.63 -13.35 7.58
N ALA A 404 -1.97 -12.10 7.26
CA ALA A 404 -3.22 -11.50 7.71
C ALA A 404 -4.44 -12.28 7.17
N ASN A 405 -4.39 -12.75 5.92
CA ASN A 405 -5.43 -13.55 5.32
C ASN A 405 -5.62 -14.88 6.05
N TRP A 406 -4.52 -15.59 6.37
CA TRP A 406 -4.57 -16.79 7.22
C TRP A 406 -5.28 -16.50 8.55
N ALA A 407 -4.80 -15.48 9.27
CA ALA A 407 -5.32 -15.14 10.58
C ALA A 407 -6.82 -14.84 10.53
N ARG A 408 -7.26 -14.10 9.51
CA ARG A 408 -8.67 -13.76 9.31
C ARG A 408 -9.52 -14.97 8.90
N ALA A 409 -9.10 -15.70 7.86
CA ALA A 409 -9.86 -16.80 7.29
C ALA A 409 -10.13 -17.93 8.31
N PHE A 410 -9.16 -18.17 9.21
CA PHE A 410 -9.22 -19.28 10.18
C PHE A 410 -9.45 -18.83 11.62
N GLY A 411 -9.88 -17.59 11.84
CA GLY A 411 -10.32 -17.09 13.13
C GLY A 411 -9.21 -17.04 14.19
N ALA A 412 -8.00 -16.61 13.80
CA ALA A 412 -6.89 -16.50 14.72
C ALA A 412 -7.09 -15.38 15.75
N THR A 413 -6.89 -15.71 17.02
CA THR A 413 -7.05 -14.80 18.15
C THR A 413 -5.77 -14.71 18.97
N SER A 414 -5.54 -13.54 19.56
CA SER A 414 -4.45 -13.30 20.53
C SER A 414 -4.88 -13.73 21.94
N GLN A 415 -4.02 -14.42 22.67
CA GLN A 415 -4.22 -14.76 24.09
C GLN A 415 -4.26 -13.50 24.97
N THR A 416 -3.46 -12.48 24.61
CA THR A 416 -3.34 -11.22 25.36
C THR A 416 -4.27 -10.11 24.87
N GLY A 417 -4.80 -10.24 23.65
CA GLY A 417 -5.47 -9.16 22.94
C GLY A 417 -4.52 -8.14 22.28
N ASN A 418 -3.21 -8.24 22.53
CA ASN A 418 -2.21 -7.33 21.98
C ASN A 418 -1.62 -7.79 20.65
N TYR A 419 -1.84 -9.06 20.26
CA TYR A 419 -1.27 -9.64 19.03
C TYR A 419 0.26 -9.48 19.02
N LEU A 420 0.97 -10.20 19.90
CA LEU A 420 2.41 -10.11 20.17
C LEU A 420 3.33 -10.52 18.99
N ILE A 421 2.94 -10.20 17.75
CA ILE A 421 3.68 -10.39 16.52
C ILE A 421 4.67 -9.24 16.37
N THR A 422 5.94 -9.56 16.52
CA THR A 422 7.09 -8.66 16.36
C THR A 422 7.46 -8.49 14.89
N SER A 423 8.61 -7.85 14.60
CA SER A 423 9.13 -7.72 13.24
C SER A 423 9.14 -9.05 12.47
N THR A 424 8.69 -8.99 11.21
CA THR A 424 8.69 -10.07 10.22
C THR A 424 9.65 -9.81 9.07
N SER A 425 10.60 -8.87 9.25
CA SER A 425 11.48 -8.35 8.19
C SER A 425 12.62 -9.30 7.79
N SER A 426 12.89 -10.34 8.57
CA SER A 426 13.94 -11.32 8.22
C SER A 426 13.64 -11.98 6.88
N ASN A 427 14.66 -12.17 6.04
CA ASN A 427 14.54 -12.96 4.82
C ASN A 427 14.29 -14.45 5.10
N THR A 428 14.57 -14.91 6.32
CA THR A 428 14.17 -16.24 6.85
C THR A 428 12.74 -16.28 7.39
N SER A 429 12.00 -15.16 7.27
CA SER A 429 10.59 -15.01 7.60
C SER A 429 9.82 -14.46 6.38
N PHE A 430 9.07 -13.36 6.52
CA PHE A 430 8.27 -12.77 5.44
C PHE A 430 9.01 -11.72 4.61
N ASN A 431 10.25 -11.37 4.96
CA ASN A 431 11.05 -10.33 4.30
C ASN A 431 10.31 -8.98 4.15
N GLN A 432 9.33 -8.72 5.03
CA GLN A 432 8.45 -7.57 4.95
C GLN A 432 7.80 -7.36 6.33
N THR A 433 7.74 -6.11 6.78
CA THR A 433 7.02 -5.66 7.99
C THR A 433 6.41 -4.29 7.71
N PRO A 434 5.22 -3.95 8.25
CA PRO A 434 4.63 -2.63 8.07
C PRO A 434 5.61 -1.50 8.47
N LEU A 435 5.73 -0.48 7.62
CA LEU A 435 6.65 0.66 7.82
C LEU A 435 8.14 0.27 8.00
N SER A 436 8.59 -0.89 7.53
CA SER A 436 10.02 -1.27 7.56
C SER A 436 10.62 -1.32 6.16
N SER A 437 10.36 -0.28 5.35
CA SER A 437 10.85 -0.21 3.98
C SER A 437 12.38 -0.10 3.92
N PRO A 438 13.06 -0.76 2.96
CA PRO A 438 14.49 -0.57 2.71
C PRO A 438 14.83 0.75 1.99
N SER A 439 13.87 1.46 1.40
CA SER A 439 14.12 2.69 0.64
C SER A 439 12.90 3.61 0.51
N VAL A 440 13.08 4.82 -0.04
CA VAL A 440 11.98 5.73 -0.41
C VAL A 440 11.01 5.14 -1.45
N PHE A 441 11.41 4.10 -2.19
CA PHE A 441 10.56 3.39 -3.15
C PHE A 441 9.71 2.29 -2.51
N ASN A 442 9.64 2.23 -1.18
CA ASN A 442 9.10 1.09 -0.44
C ASN A 442 9.93 -0.21 -0.67
N PHE A 443 9.33 -1.38 -0.43
CA PHE A 443 9.90 -2.71 -0.67
C PHE A 443 10.21 -3.00 -2.15
N TRP A 444 9.49 -2.37 -3.08
CA TRP A 444 9.66 -2.59 -4.51
C TRP A 444 9.30 -1.35 -5.33
N ARG A 445 9.95 -1.23 -6.48
CA ARG A 445 9.64 -0.19 -7.46
C ARG A 445 8.34 -0.55 -8.18
N PRO A 446 7.37 0.36 -8.25
CA PRO A 446 6.11 0.09 -8.95
C PRO A 446 6.24 -0.21 -10.47
N GLY A 447 7.39 0.12 -11.06
CA GLY A 447 7.74 -0.19 -12.45
C GLY A 447 8.73 -1.34 -12.60
N PHE A 448 8.95 -2.15 -11.57
CA PHE A 448 9.86 -3.29 -11.66
C PHE A 448 9.31 -4.35 -12.62
N THR A 449 10.16 -4.72 -13.58
CA THR A 449 9.91 -5.79 -14.56
C THR A 449 10.92 -6.89 -14.32
N PRO A 450 10.48 -8.16 -14.16
CA PRO A 450 11.39 -9.30 -14.02
C PRO A 450 12.31 -9.46 -15.25
N PRO A 451 13.40 -10.23 -15.15
CA PRO A 451 14.34 -10.44 -16.26
C PRO A 451 13.64 -10.86 -17.56
N GLY A 452 14.20 -10.44 -18.70
CA GLY A 452 13.69 -10.75 -20.05
C GLY A 452 13.69 -12.24 -20.43
N THR A 453 14.28 -13.09 -19.59
CA THR A 453 14.18 -14.56 -19.68
C THR A 453 12.84 -15.10 -19.18
N THR A 454 12.06 -14.30 -18.45
CA THR A 454 10.73 -14.65 -17.95
C THR A 454 9.64 -14.28 -18.95
N GLN A 455 8.49 -14.97 -18.88
CA GLN A 455 7.32 -14.65 -19.69
C GLN A 455 6.77 -13.22 -19.47
N LEU A 456 6.99 -12.65 -18.27
CA LEU A 456 6.59 -11.28 -17.92
C LEU A 456 7.55 -10.26 -18.57
N GLY A 457 8.86 -10.50 -18.46
CA GLY A 457 9.89 -9.65 -19.06
C GLY A 457 9.78 -9.60 -20.60
N GLN A 458 9.51 -10.74 -21.24
CA GLN A 458 9.29 -10.81 -22.71
C GLN A 458 8.07 -10.01 -23.19
N ARG A 459 7.08 -9.80 -22.32
CA ARG A 459 5.86 -9.02 -22.60
C ARG A 459 5.95 -7.58 -22.08
N THR A 460 7.08 -7.20 -21.49
CA THR A 460 7.28 -5.88 -20.86
C THR A 460 6.22 -5.58 -19.78
N LEU A 461 5.76 -6.62 -19.08
CA LEU A 461 4.82 -6.48 -17.97
C LEU A 461 5.57 -6.20 -16.68
N VAL A 462 5.01 -5.30 -15.86
CA VAL A 462 5.54 -5.04 -14.51
C VAL A 462 5.03 -6.09 -13.54
N ALA A 463 5.84 -6.45 -12.56
CA ALA A 463 5.47 -7.36 -11.48
C ALA A 463 6.15 -6.93 -10.18
N PRO A 464 5.76 -5.76 -9.61
CA PRO A 464 6.53 -5.08 -8.59
C PRO A 464 6.88 -5.95 -7.39
N GLU A 465 5.91 -6.70 -6.88
CA GLU A 465 6.05 -7.54 -5.69
C GLU A 465 7.08 -8.67 -5.86
N PHE A 466 7.43 -9.06 -7.09
CA PHE A 466 8.49 -10.03 -7.34
C PHE A 466 9.90 -9.48 -7.07
N GLN A 467 10.08 -8.18 -6.85
CA GLN A 467 11.40 -7.61 -6.57
C GLN A 467 11.97 -8.10 -5.22
N ILE A 468 11.12 -8.55 -4.30
CA ILE A 468 11.52 -9.13 -3.01
C ILE A 468 11.40 -10.66 -2.99
N VAL A 469 11.27 -11.30 -4.16
CA VAL A 469 11.11 -12.75 -4.31
C VAL A 469 12.38 -13.34 -4.92
N ASP A 470 12.97 -14.28 -4.19
CA ASP A 470 14.15 -15.06 -4.53
C ASP A 470 14.01 -16.48 -3.96
N GLU A 471 14.99 -17.34 -4.18
CA GLU A 471 14.96 -18.73 -3.72
C GLU A 471 14.87 -18.85 -2.20
N VAL A 472 15.51 -17.93 -1.46
CA VAL A 472 15.54 -17.93 0.01
C VAL A 472 14.19 -17.56 0.57
N THR A 473 13.57 -16.49 0.07
CA THR A 473 12.28 -15.98 0.52
C THR A 473 11.13 -16.92 0.16
N VAL A 474 11.20 -17.63 -0.97
CA VAL A 474 10.23 -18.68 -1.32
C VAL A 474 10.31 -19.84 -0.33
N ALA A 475 11.50 -20.38 -0.06
CA ALA A 475 11.69 -21.47 0.90
C ALA A 475 11.30 -21.02 2.33
N SER A 476 11.67 -19.79 2.70
CA SER A 476 11.40 -19.23 4.03
C SER A 476 9.92 -18.98 4.26
N TYR A 477 9.17 -18.54 3.24
CA TYR A 477 7.71 -18.42 3.33
C TYR A 477 7.06 -19.79 3.61
N ILE A 478 7.48 -20.85 2.92
CA ILE A 478 6.95 -22.20 3.12
C ILE A 478 7.21 -22.66 4.56
N ASN A 479 8.47 -22.55 5.03
CA ASN A 479 8.84 -22.95 6.39
C ASN A 479 8.11 -22.12 7.46
N THR A 480 8.02 -20.80 7.25
CA THR A 480 7.32 -19.90 8.17
C THR A 480 5.84 -20.24 8.24
N MET A 481 5.16 -20.41 7.11
CA MET A 481 3.74 -20.76 7.11
C MET A 481 3.47 -22.14 7.71
N GLN A 482 4.39 -23.10 7.56
CA GLN A 482 4.28 -24.39 8.24
C GLN A 482 4.27 -24.23 9.77
N ASP A 483 5.20 -23.45 10.33
CA ASP A 483 5.24 -23.17 11.76
C ASP A 483 4.03 -22.36 12.24
N VAL A 484 3.66 -21.30 11.50
CA VAL A 484 2.51 -20.46 11.83
C VAL A 484 1.21 -21.28 11.88
N ILE A 485 0.99 -22.15 10.90
CA ILE A 485 -0.21 -22.99 10.84
C ILE A 485 -0.23 -24.02 11.96
N ALA A 486 0.93 -24.58 12.32
CA ALA A 486 1.06 -25.61 13.35
C ALA A 486 1.02 -25.06 14.78
N ASN A 487 1.67 -23.93 15.03
CA ASN A 487 1.99 -23.46 16.38
C ASN A 487 1.43 -22.06 16.69
N GLY A 488 1.03 -21.31 15.67
CA GLY A 488 0.67 -19.89 15.76
C GLY A 488 1.86 -18.97 15.54
N ILE A 489 1.68 -17.68 15.81
CA ILE A 489 2.72 -16.65 15.66
C ILE A 489 2.72 -15.66 16.84
N GLY A 490 3.82 -14.94 16.99
CA GLY A 490 4.03 -13.96 18.06
C GLY A 490 4.79 -14.53 19.24
N GLN A 491 5.22 -13.65 20.13
CA GLN A 491 5.91 -14.04 21.36
C GLN A 491 4.96 -14.83 22.28
N THR A 492 5.52 -15.77 23.03
CA THR A 492 4.75 -16.46 24.08
C THR A 492 4.43 -15.44 25.18
N PRO A 493 3.16 -15.22 25.53
CA PRO A 493 2.80 -14.30 26.60
C PRO A 493 3.43 -14.70 27.94
N SER A 494 3.74 -13.72 28.80
CA SER A 494 4.14 -14.00 30.18
C SER A 494 3.02 -14.78 30.90
N GLY A 495 3.37 -15.93 31.48
CA GLY A 495 2.41 -16.85 32.10
C GLY A 495 1.47 -17.58 31.13
N GLY A 496 1.62 -17.37 29.82
CA GLY A 496 0.91 -18.08 28.76
C GLY A 496 1.63 -19.36 28.32
N SER A 497 0.99 -20.11 27.43
CA SER A 497 1.60 -21.29 26.80
C SER A 497 1.69 -21.09 25.29
N GLY A 498 2.87 -21.31 24.72
CA GLY A 498 3.25 -21.09 23.32
C GLY A 498 2.78 -19.77 22.68
N ARG A 499 2.75 -19.71 21.34
CA ARG A 499 2.54 -18.48 20.56
C ARG A 499 1.25 -17.73 20.91
N ASP A 500 1.32 -16.40 21.00
CA ASP A 500 0.18 -15.53 21.37
C ASP A 500 -1.00 -15.63 20.39
N VAL A 501 -0.75 -15.60 19.08
CA VAL A 501 -1.79 -15.59 18.04
C VAL A 501 -1.95 -16.97 17.42
N ARG A 502 -3.15 -17.57 17.51
CA ARG A 502 -3.41 -18.93 17.03
C ARG A 502 -4.79 -19.06 16.40
N ALA A 503 -4.88 -19.89 15.37
CA ALA A 503 -6.15 -20.31 14.76
C ALA A 503 -6.65 -21.62 15.41
N PRO A 504 -7.95 -21.71 15.79
CA PRO A 504 -8.52 -22.91 16.39
C PRO A 504 -8.85 -24.00 15.35
N TYR A 505 -9.03 -23.63 14.08
CA TYR A 505 -9.43 -24.51 12.98
C TYR A 505 -10.72 -25.31 13.21
N THR A 506 -11.63 -24.83 14.07
CA THR A 506 -12.84 -25.57 14.49
C THR A 506 -13.70 -25.98 13.30
N SER A 507 -13.92 -25.08 12.34
CA SER A 507 -14.72 -25.36 11.15
C SER A 507 -14.02 -26.34 10.20
N GLU A 508 -12.70 -26.27 10.10
CA GLU A 508 -11.91 -27.16 9.25
C GLU A 508 -11.84 -28.58 9.85
N ILE A 509 -11.67 -28.70 11.17
CA ILE A 509 -11.70 -29.97 11.90
C ILE A 509 -13.05 -30.68 11.71
N ALA A 510 -14.17 -29.94 11.71
CA ALA A 510 -15.49 -30.51 11.49
C ALA A 510 -15.68 -31.13 10.09
N LEU A 511 -14.83 -30.78 9.12
CA LEU A 511 -14.91 -31.26 7.72
C LEU A 511 -13.89 -32.36 7.40
N THR A 512 -13.08 -32.82 8.35
CA THR A 512 -11.96 -33.76 8.09
C THR A 512 -12.39 -35.13 7.61
N ASP A 513 -13.63 -35.53 7.90
CA ASP A 513 -14.22 -36.80 7.45
C ASP A 513 -14.77 -36.70 6.02
N THR A 514 -14.86 -35.48 5.48
CA THR A 514 -15.27 -35.17 4.10
C THR A 514 -14.20 -34.32 3.40
N PRO A 515 -13.07 -34.91 2.95
CA PRO A 515 -11.93 -34.15 2.40
C PRO A 515 -12.31 -33.19 1.28
N SER A 516 -13.25 -33.56 0.40
CA SER A 516 -13.75 -32.67 -0.65
C SER A 516 -14.37 -31.39 -0.09
N SER A 517 -15.25 -31.50 0.91
CA SER A 517 -15.88 -30.32 1.55
C SER A 517 -14.87 -29.44 2.27
N LEU A 518 -13.84 -30.04 2.90
CA LEU A 518 -12.75 -29.28 3.50
C LEU A 518 -11.96 -28.48 2.46
N VAL A 519 -11.68 -29.06 1.30
CA VAL A 519 -10.99 -28.36 0.20
C VAL A 519 -11.90 -27.32 -0.47
N ASP A 520 -13.20 -27.57 -0.57
CA ASP A 520 -14.17 -26.59 -1.08
C ASP A 520 -14.24 -25.35 -0.16
N ARG A 521 -14.09 -25.54 1.16
CA ARG A 521 -13.93 -24.43 2.12
C ARG A 521 -12.67 -23.62 1.84
N MET A 522 -11.53 -24.27 1.57
CA MET A 522 -10.30 -23.57 1.19
C MET A 522 -10.49 -22.79 -0.12
N ASN A 523 -11.15 -23.39 -1.11
CA ASN A 523 -11.46 -22.75 -2.39
C ASN A 523 -12.26 -21.46 -2.18
N ASN A 524 -13.25 -21.46 -1.29
CA ASN A 524 -14.07 -20.28 -1.02
C ASN A 524 -13.28 -19.16 -0.30
N LEU A 525 -12.54 -19.51 0.76
CA LEU A 525 -11.84 -18.53 1.61
C LEU A 525 -10.53 -18.01 0.99
N LEU A 526 -9.79 -18.84 0.27
CA LEU A 526 -8.43 -18.49 -0.19
C LEU A 526 -8.35 -18.23 -1.70
N PHE A 527 -9.24 -18.84 -2.48
CA PHE A 527 -9.21 -18.80 -3.95
C PHE A 527 -10.46 -18.19 -4.56
N TYR A 528 -11.41 -17.68 -3.74
CA TYR A 528 -12.64 -17.04 -4.23
C TYR A 528 -13.36 -17.87 -5.30
N GLY A 529 -13.37 -19.19 -5.11
CA GLY A 529 -14.01 -20.15 -6.02
C GLY A 529 -13.21 -20.49 -7.28
N GLN A 530 -11.96 -20.02 -7.42
CA GLN A 530 -11.12 -20.18 -8.62
C GLN A 530 -10.00 -21.21 -8.47
N MET A 531 -10.01 -22.05 -7.43
CA MET A 531 -9.06 -23.17 -7.32
C MET A 531 -9.22 -24.10 -8.53
N SER A 532 -8.14 -24.36 -9.26
CA SER A 532 -8.19 -25.24 -10.42
C SER A 532 -8.55 -26.69 -10.02
N PRO A 533 -9.21 -27.46 -10.91
CA PRO A 533 -9.47 -28.88 -10.63
C PRO A 533 -8.19 -29.66 -10.30
N THR A 534 -7.08 -29.36 -10.98
CA THR A 534 -5.78 -30.01 -10.74
C THR A 534 -5.24 -29.71 -9.34
N LEU A 535 -5.28 -28.44 -8.90
CA LEU A 535 -4.87 -28.10 -7.54
C LEU A 535 -5.80 -28.73 -6.51
N ARG A 536 -7.12 -28.68 -6.75
CA ARG A 536 -8.14 -29.28 -5.88
C ARG A 536 -7.85 -30.75 -5.63
N ASP A 537 -7.63 -31.54 -6.67
CA ASP A 537 -7.34 -32.97 -6.56
C ASP A 537 -6.03 -33.25 -5.80
N ARG A 538 -5.00 -32.42 -6.01
CA ARG A 538 -3.72 -32.53 -5.26
C ARG A 538 -3.90 -32.24 -3.77
N VAL A 539 -4.67 -31.22 -3.41
CA VAL A 539 -4.95 -30.91 -2.00
C VAL A 539 -5.79 -32.03 -1.39
N ILE A 540 -6.82 -32.55 -2.07
CA ILE A 540 -7.62 -33.69 -1.59
C ILE A 540 -6.73 -34.90 -1.34
N ALA A 541 -5.82 -35.22 -2.26
CA ALA A 541 -4.87 -36.33 -2.08
C ALA A 541 -3.98 -36.12 -0.85
N GLY A 542 -3.41 -34.92 -0.66
CA GLY A 542 -2.57 -34.60 0.49
C GLY A 542 -3.31 -34.65 1.83
N VAL A 543 -4.56 -34.16 1.87
CA VAL A 543 -5.44 -34.22 3.04
C VAL A 543 -5.81 -35.68 3.38
N THR A 544 -6.14 -36.48 2.37
CA THR A 544 -6.52 -37.89 2.53
C THR A 544 -5.35 -38.76 3.01
N ALA A 545 -4.11 -38.41 2.62
CA ALA A 545 -2.89 -39.09 3.07
C ALA A 545 -2.64 -38.98 4.59
N VAL A 546 -3.20 -37.98 5.27
CA VAL A 546 -3.17 -37.90 6.74
C VAL A 546 -4.20 -38.87 7.31
N ASN A 547 -3.80 -40.10 7.63
CA ASN A 547 -4.73 -41.13 8.13
C ASN A 547 -5.35 -40.76 9.50
N ILE A 548 -6.67 -40.90 9.63
CA ILE A 548 -7.37 -40.79 10.92
C ILE A 548 -7.58 -42.22 11.44
N PRO A 549 -7.01 -42.59 12.60
CA PRO A 549 -7.15 -43.95 13.12
C PRO A 549 -8.60 -44.25 13.51
N ALA A 550 -9.03 -45.50 13.35
CA ALA A 550 -10.34 -45.96 13.81
C ALA A 550 -10.45 -45.85 15.34
N ALA A 551 -11.65 -45.55 15.85
CA ALA A 551 -11.88 -45.43 17.29
C ALA A 551 -11.76 -46.79 17.99
N THR A 552 -10.90 -46.86 19.00
CA THR A 552 -10.68 -48.06 19.83
C THR A 552 -11.14 -47.85 21.28
N GLY A 553 -11.85 -46.75 21.56
CA GLY A 553 -12.31 -46.37 22.90
C GLY A 553 -11.25 -45.69 23.80
N SER A 554 -9.96 -45.84 23.49
CA SER A 554 -8.84 -45.27 24.27
C SER A 554 -7.93 -44.31 23.49
N ASN A 555 -8.15 -44.16 22.18
CA ASN A 555 -7.25 -43.40 21.28
C ASN A 555 -7.80 -42.04 20.83
N GLN A 556 -8.76 -41.46 21.56
CA GLN A 556 -9.43 -40.21 21.16
C GLN A 556 -8.43 -39.06 20.91
N ALA A 557 -7.42 -38.88 21.76
CA ALA A 557 -6.39 -37.84 21.57
C ALA A 557 -5.60 -38.00 20.26
N ASN A 558 -5.37 -39.25 19.82
CA ASN A 558 -4.69 -39.52 18.54
C ASN A 558 -5.60 -39.19 17.35
N ILE A 559 -6.91 -39.46 17.48
CA ILE A 559 -7.91 -39.09 16.47
C ILE A 559 -7.99 -37.57 16.35
N ASP A 560 -8.07 -36.87 17.48
CA ASP A 560 -8.15 -35.40 17.51
C ASP A 560 -6.90 -34.77 16.90
N THR A 561 -5.71 -35.30 17.22
CA THR A 561 -4.44 -34.88 16.62
C THR A 561 -4.41 -35.13 15.11
N ALA A 562 -4.87 -36.29 14.65
CA ALA A 562 -4.93 -36.62 13.22
C ALA A 562 -5.90 -35.70 12.46
N ARG A 563 -7.06 -35.38 13.04
CA ARG A 563 -8.03 -34.44 12.48
C ARG A 563 -7.45 -33.03 12.38
N LEU A 564 -6.82 -32.54 13.44
CA LEU A 564 -6.14 -31.24 13.45
C LEU A 564 -5.03 -31.18 12.39
N ASN A 565 -4.22 -32.24 12.27
CA ASN A 565 -3.18 -32.32 11.25
C ASN A 565 -3.77 -32.32 9.84
N ARG A 566 -4.88 -33.03 9.61
CA ARG A 566 -5.58 -33.03 8.32
C ARG A 566 -6.12 -31.65 7.95
N ALA A 567 -6.71 -30.92 8.91
CA ALA A 567 -7.14 -29.54 8.73
C ALA A 567 -5.95 -28.61 8.39
N ARG A 568 -4.86 -28.69 9.14
CA ARG A 568 -3.62 -27.93 8.90
C ARG A 568 -3.01 -28.22 7.54
N THR A 569 -3.01 -29.48 7.09
CA THR A 569 -2.54 -29.87 5.76
C THR A 569 -3.36 -29.20 4.65
N ALA A 570 -4.69 -29.14 4.78
CA ALA A 570 -5.55 -28.46 3.80
C ALA A 570 -5.19 -26.96 3.69
N VAL A 571 -5.03 -26.29 4.84
CA VAL A 571 -4.65 -24.87 4.90
C VAL A 571 -3.26 -24.65 4.32
N PHE A 572 -2.27 -25.45 4.74
CA PHE A 572 -0.89 -25.32 4.32
C PHE A 572 -0.71 -25.52 2.82
N LEU A 573 -1.19 -26.64 2.27
CA LEU A 573 -1.08 -26.93 0.83
C LEU A 573 -1.77 -25.87 -0.03
N SER A 574 -2.89 -25.33 0.45
CA SER A 574 -3.60 -24.23 -0.21
C SER A 574 -2.74 -22.96 -0.22
N MET A 575 -2.22 -22.54 0.93
CA MET A 575 -1.52 -21.26 1.10
C MET A 575 -0.10 -21.22 0.52
N ILE A 576 0.51 -22.35 0.22
CA ILE A 576 1.81 -22.41 -0.48
C ILE A 576 1.67 -22.62 -1.99
N SER A 577 0.45 -22.82 -2.49
CA SER A 577 0.21 -23.07 -3.92
C SER A 577 0.44 -21.80 -4.75
N PRO A 578 1.02 -21.91 -5.97
CA PRO A 578 1.16 -20.76 -6.86
C PRO A 578 -0.18 -20.05 -7.17
N GLU A 579 -1.28 -20.80 -7.27
CA GLU A 579 -2.63 -20.23 -7.49
C GLU A 579 -3.10 -19.37 -6.32
N TYR A 580 -2.71 -19.68 -5.09
CA TYR A 580 -2.93 -18.81 -3.94
C TYR A 580 -1.91 -17.68 -3.82
N LEU A 581 -0.68 -17.84 -4.31
CA LEU A 581 0.30 -16.77 -4.23
C LEU A 581 0.01 -15.66 -5.24
N VAL A 582 -0.52 -16.00 -6.41
CA VAL A 582 -0.89 -15.05 -7.46
C VAL A 582 -2.38 -14.72 -7.40
N GLN A 583 -2.71 -13.46 -7.21
CA GLN A 583 -4.08 -12.97 -7.22
C GLN A 583 -4.49 -12.69 -8.67
N ARG A 584 -5.40 -13.52 -9.21
CA ARG A 584 -5.94 -13.38 -10.57
C ARG A 584 -7.45 -13.23 -10.55
#